data_AF-A0A2A2VAI1-F1
#
_entry.id   AF-A0A2A2VAI1-F1
#
_cell.length_a   1.000
_cell.length_b   1.000
_cell.length_c   1.000
_cell.angle_alpha   90.00
_cell.angle_beta   90.00
_cell.angle_gamma   90.00
#
_symmetry.space_group_name_H-M   'P 1'
#
loop_
_entity.id
_entity.type
_entity.pdbx_description
1 polymer ?
#
loop_
_entity_poly.entity_id
_entity_poly.type
_entity_poly.pdbx_seq_one_letter_code
_entity_poly.pdbx_strand_id
1 'polypeptide(L)' 'MLNLYIQTTEAFKRLASDKDGVVSFEYVIVAACVVAAVAAAFGTGTGSGIGSALSSAISTITTNVTAAVSA' A
#
# COMPACT_ATOMS: atom_id res chain seq x y z
N MET A 1 4.57 -41.32 21.37
CA MET A 1 3.97 -40.81 20.11
C MET A 1 2.55 -40.30 20.29
N LEU A 2 1.65 -41.03 20.95
CA LEU A 2 0.26 -40.62 21.14
C LEU A 2 0.10 -39.25 21.83
N ASN A 3 0.95 -38.94 22.81
CA ASN A 3 0.91 -37.66 23.53
C ASN A 3 1.29 -36.46 22.63
N LEU A 4 2.25 -36.65 21.71
CA LEU A 4 2.62 -35.63 20.72
C LEU A 4 1.50 -35.41 19.72
N TYR A 5 0.85 -36.50 19.27
CA TYR A 5 -0.29 -36.44 18.35
C TYR A 5 -1.48 -35.69 18.95
N ILE A 6 -1.76 -35.88 20.24
CA ILE A 6 -2.80 -35.15 20.95
C ILE A 6 -2.45 -33.67 21.08
N GLN A 7 -1.21 -33.35 21.47
CA GLN A 7 -0.76 -31.95 21.58
C GLN A 7 -0.81 -31.20 20.25
N THR A 8 -0.34 -31.80 19.16
CA THR A 8 -0.38 -31.17 17.83
C THR A 8 -1.82 -31.02 17.33
N THR A 9 -2.69 -31.98 17.58
CA THR A 9 -4.11 -31.90 17.19
C THR A 9 -4.84 -30.78 17.96
N GLU A 10 -4.60 -30.64 19.26
CA GLU A 10 -5.18 -29.55 20.07
C GLU A 10 -4.66 -28.17 19.64
N ALA A 11 -3.36 -28.05 19.32
CA ALA A 11 -2.79 -26.82 18.79
C ALA A 11 -3.42 -26.43 17.44
N PHE A 12 -3.65 -27.39 16.55
CA PHE A 12 -4.30 -27.14 15.26
C PHE A 12 -5.77 -26.73 15.40
N LYS A 13 -6.52 -27.34 16.33
CA LYS A 13 -7.90 -26.93 16.63
C LYS A 13 -7.95 -25.51 17.19
N ARG A 14 -7.04 -25.18 18.11
CA ARG A 14 -6.92 -23.82 18.64
C ARG A 14 -6.59 -22.81 17.56
N LEU A 15 -5.62 -23.11 16.69
CA LEU A 15 -5.27 -22.27 15.55
C LEU A 15 -6.42 -22.12 14.54
N ALA A 16 -7.20 -23.17 14.31
CA ALA A 16 -8.39 -23.11 13.46
C ALA A 16 -9.55 -22.31 14.10
N SER A 17 -9.63 -22.30 15.43
CA SER A 17 -10.60 -21.49 16.18
C SER A 17 -10.13 -20.03 16.40
N ASP A 18 -8.84 -19.77 16.20
CA ASP A 18 -8.22 -18.46 16.41
C ASP A 18 -8.57 -17.52 15.26
N LYS A 19 -9.78 -16.95 15.35
CA LYS A 19 -10.26 -15.94 14.42
C LYS A 19 -9.43 -14.65 14.49
N ASP A 20 -8.82 -14.34 15.64
CA ASP A 20 -8.05 -13.10 15.80
C ASP A 20 -6.78 -13.12 14.94
N GLY A 21 -6.14 -14.29 14.82
CA GLY A 21 -4.99 -14.49 13.92
C GLY A 21 -5.37 -14.42 12.43
N VAL A 22 -6.44 -15.08 12.01
CA VAL A 22 -6.87 -15.13 10.59
C VAL A 22 -7.36 -13.76 10.11
N VAL A 23 -8.09 -13.04 10.97
CA VAL A 23 -8.55 -11.68 10.71
C VAL A 23 -7.35 -10.71 10.66
N SER A 24 -6.33 -10.91 11.50
CA SER A 24 -5.09 -10.11 11.43
C SER A 24 -4.34 -10.28 10.11
N PHE A 25 -4.24 -11.51 9.57
CA PHE A 25 -3.60 -11.74 8.28
C PHE A 25 -4.39 -11.13 7.11
N GLU A 26 -5.71 -11.19 7.15
CA GLU A 26 -6.55 -10.54 6.14
C GLU A 26 -6.33 -9.04 6.11
N TYR A 27 -6.33 -8.38 7.28
CA TYR A 27 -6.05 -6.95 7.36
C TYR A 27 -4.64 -6.59 6.85
N VAL A 28 -3.63 -7.43 7.10
CA VAL A 28 -2.27 -7.21 6.58
C VAL A 28 -2.24 -7.32 5.05
N ILE A 29 -2.94 -8.30 4.47
CA ILE A 29 -3.00 -8.47 3.01
C ILE A 29 -3.76 -7.32 2.37
N VAL A 30 -4.92 -6.93 2.92
CA VAL A 30 -5.70 -5.79 2.44
C VAL A 30 -4.87 -4.50 2.52
N ALA A 31 -4.16 -4.27 3.62
CA ALA A 31 -3.28 -3.11 3.76
C ALA A 31 -2.18 -3.09 2.70
N ALA A 32 -1.54 -4.24 2.41
CA ALA A 32 -0.54 -4.34 1.35
C ALA A 32 -1.13 -4.03 -0.04
N CYS A 33 -2.33 -4.52 -0.33
CA CYS A 33 -3.04 -4.23 -1.58
C CYS A 33 -3.37 -2.73 -1.72
N VAL A 34 -3.82 -2.09 -0.64
CA VAL A 34 -4.10 -0.64 -0.64
C VAL A 34 -2.82 0.15 -0.88
N VAL A 35 -1.72 -0.16 -0.18
CA VAL A 35 -0.44 0.51 -0.39
C VAL A 35 0.06 0.33 -1.83
N ALA A 36 -0.06 -0.87 -2.40
CA ALA A 36 0.33 -1.13 -3.78
C ALA A 36 -0.53 -0.33 -4.79
N ALA A 37 -1.85 -0.26 -4.60
CA ALA A 37 -2.74 0.52 -5.46
C ALA A 37 -2.44 2.02 -5.38
N VAL A 38 -2.18 2.54 -4.17
CA VAL A 38 -1.77 3.92 -3.96
C VAL A 38 -0.41 4.18 -4.60
N ALA A 39 0.59 3.32 -4.40
CA ALA A 39 1.89 3.47 -5.04
C ALA A 39 1.81 3.42 -6.57
N ALA A 40 0.93 2.59 -7.14
CA ALA A 40 0.70 2.52 -8.58
C ALA A 40 0.01 3.79 -9.13
N ALA A 41 -0.98 4.33 -8.42
CA ALA A 41 -1.70 5.52 -8.84
C ALA A 41 -0.89 6.81 -8.67
N PHE A 42 -0.18 6.94 -7.54
CA PHE A 42 0.49 8.17 -7.16
C PHE A 42 1.99 8.17 -7.52
N GLY A 43 2.57 7.00 -7.80
CA GLY A 43 4.02 6.81 -7.92
C GLY A 43 4.68 6.75 -6.53
N THR A 44 5.91 6.22 -6.49
CA THR A 44 6.73 6.18 -5.26
C THR A 44 7.68 7.38 -5.14
N GLY A 45 7.58 8.34 -6.04
CA GLY A 45 8.42 9.53 -6.10
C GLY A 45 7.82 10.61 -6.99
N THR A 46 8.57 11.69 -7.22
CA THR A 46 8.08 12.87 -7.95
C THR A 46 8.10 12.72 -9.47
N GLY A 47 8.81 11.71 -10.00
CA GLY A 47 8.97 11.51 -11.46
C GLY A 47 7.80 10.80 -12.16
N SER A 48 6.76 10.40 -11.43
CA SER A 48 5.64 9.62 -11.97
C SER A 48 4.33 10.05 -11.32
N GLY A 49 3.19 9.61 -11.86
CA GLY A 49 1.87 9.82 -11.27
C GLY A 49 1.57 11.30 -11.00
N ILE A 50 1.05 11.60 -9.81
CA ILE A 50 0.62 12.94 -9.44
C ILE A 50 1.79 13.94 -9.31
N GLY A 51 2.97 13.46 -8.88
CA GLY A 51 4.15 14.31 -8.71
C GLY A 51 4.63 14.90 -10.03
N SER A 52 4.62 14.08 -11.09
CA SER A 52 4.97 14.52 -12.44
C SER A 52 3.93 15.49 -12.99
N ALA A 53 2.64 15.15 -12.87
CA ALA A 53 1.55 16.00 -13.34
C ALA A 53 1.58 17.40 -12.67
N LEU A 54 1.77 17.44 -11.36
CA LEU A 54 1.84 18.70 -10.61
C LEU A 54 3.08 19.51 -10.99
N SER A 55 4.23 18.85 -11.15
CA SER A 55 5.47 19.51 -11.59
C SER A 55 5.33 20.12 -12.99
N SER A 56 4.72 19.40 -13.93
CA SER A 56 4.44 19.91 -15.28
C SER A 56 3.47 21.10 -15.27
N ALA A 57 2.43 21.04 -14.45
CA ALA A 57 1.48 22.15 -14.30
C ALA A 57 2.15 23.40 -13.74
N ILE A 58 2.94 23.26 -12.66
CA ILE A 58 3.69 24.37 -12.06
C ILE A 58 4.70 24.95 -13.04
N SER A 59 5.42 24.10 -13.77
CA SER A 59 6.37 24.56 -14.78
C SER A 59 5.68 25.38 -15.87
N THR A 60 4.52 24.92 -16.35
CA THR A 60 3.73 25.63 -17.37
C THR A 60 3.28 27.00 -16.89
N ILE A 61 2.76 27.07 -15.65
CA ILE A 61 2.37 28.34 -15.02
C ILE A 61 3.57 29.28 -14.94
N THR A 62 4.71 28.78 -14.48
CA THR A 62 5.94 29.56 -14.35
C THR A 62 6.38 30.12 -15.70
N THR A 63 6.41 29.30 -16.75
CA THR A 63 6.76 29.74 -18.10
C THR A 63 5.82 30.84 -18.61
N ASN A 64 4.51 30.69 -18.43
CA ASN A 64 3.53 31.67 -18.89
C ASN A 64 3.66 33.00 -18.14
N VAL A 65 3.88 32.96 -16.82
CA VAL A 65 4.10 34.17 -16.01
C VAL A 65 5.38 34.87 -16.42
N THR A 66 6.49 34.14 -16.61
CA THR A 66 7.74 34.72 -17.09
C THR A 66 7.57 35.38 -18.45
N ALA A 67 6.91 34.70 -19.39
CA ALA A 67 6.64 35.24 -20.72
C ALA A 67 5.84 36.55 -20.66
N ALA A 68 4.81 36.61 -19.81
CA ALA A 68 3.98 37.79 -19.64
C ALA A 68 4.72 38.98 -19.01
N VAL A 69 5.71 38.74 -18.15
CA VAL A 69 6.55 39.80 -17.56
C VAL A 69 7.62 40.31 -18.53
N SER A 70 8.07 39.46 -19.47
CA SER A 70 9.10 39.81 -20.45
C SER A 70 8.58 40.44 -21.74
N ALA A 71 7.26 40.53 -21.93
CA ALA A 71 6.59 41.13 -23.08
C ALA A 71 6.18 42.58 -22.81
#